data_AF-A0A3D2VFD0-F1
#
_entry.id   AF-A0A3D2VFD0-F1
#
_cell.length_a   1.000
_cell.length_b   1.000
_cell.length_c   1.000
_cell.angle_alpha   90.00
_cell.angle_beta   90.00
_cell.angle_gamma   90.00
#
_symmetry.space_group_name_H-M   'P 1'
#
loop_
_entity.id
_entity.type
_entity.pdbx_description
1 polymer ?
#
loop_
_entity_poly.entity_id
_entity_poly.type
_entity_poly.pdbx_seq_one_letter_code
_entity_poly.pdbx_strand_id
1 'polypeptide(L)' 'SYLLKMGDFSRGDWCDTVDGLYWRFVQDHAHVLARNHRTAMMPRNLARLSSARREKIFPAAEAFLAEKTLPPVS' A
#
# COMPACT_ATOMS: atom_id res chain seq x y z
N SER A 1 3.46 7.56 4.61
CA SER A 1 3.69 8.84 5.37
C SER A 1 3.29 8.88 6.84
N TYR A 2 2.27 8.13 7.31
CA TYR A 2 1.81 8.22 8.71
C TYR A 2 2.85 7.77 9.74
N LEU A 3 3.48 6.62 9.51
CA LEU A 3 4.50 6.05 10.40
C LEU A 3 5.73 6.95 10.59
N LEU A 4 6.15 7.65 9.53
CA LEU A 4 7.26 8.63 9.61
C LEU A 4 6.89 9.91 10.38
N LYS A 5 5.60 10.26 10.42
CA LYS A 5 5.13 11.47 11.12
C LYS A 5 4.84 11.22 12.59
N MET A 6 4.45 9.99 12.93
CA MET A 6 3.97 9.62 14.26
C MET A 6 4.93 8.70 15.02
N GLY A 7 6.00 8.22 14.38
CA GLY A 7 6.99 7.31 14.97
C GLY A 7 8.41 7.82 14.78
N ASP A 8 9.34 7.25 15.54
CA ASP A 8 10.77 7.59 15.52
C ASP A 8 11.55 6.67 14.57
N PHE A 9 11.10 6.62 13.31
CA PHE A 9 11.72 5.77 12.27
C PHE A 9 12.36 6.64 11.19
N SER A 10 13.58 6.29 10.82
CA SER A 10 14.22 6.88 9.65
C SER A 10 13.55 6.39 8.35
N ARG A 11 13.54 7.26 7.34
CA ARG A 11 13.06 6.89 6.01
C ARG A 11 13.99 5.84 5.40
N GLY A 12 13.41 4.76 4.88
CA GLY A 12 14.12 3.69 4.18
C GLY A 12 13.19 2.91 3.25
N ASP A 13 13.69 1.83 2.66
CA ASP A 13 12.97 1.04 1.64
C ASP A 13 11.66 0.42 2.14
N TRP A 14 11.56 0.21 3.46
CA TRP A 14 10.32 -0.20 4.13
C TRP A 14 9.16 0.77 3.88
N CYS A 15 9.44 2.05 3.60
CA CYS A 15 8.40 3.05 3.31
C CYS A 15 7.62 2.69 2.05
N ASP A 16 8.31 2.24 1.00
CA ASP A 16 7.67 1.86 -0.26
C ASP A 16 6.90 0.55 -0.12
N THR A 17 7.42 -0.37 0.69
CA THR A 17 6.73 -1.62 1.04
C THR A 17 5.42 -1.34 1.78
N VAL A 18 5.45 -0.53 2.84
CA VAL A 18 4.25 -0.19 3.62
C VAL A 18 3.25 0.61 2.81
N ASP A 19 3.69 1.61 2.04
CA ASP A 19 2.80 2.34 1.14
C ASP A 19 2.15 1.39 0.13
N GLY A 20 2.92 0.44 -0.41
CA GLY A 20 2.41 -0.59 -1.32
C GLY A 20 1.35 -1.48 -0.69
N LEU A 21 1.60 -2.00 0.51
CA LEU A 21 0.63 -2.81 1.27
C LEU A 21 -0.67 -2.04 1.52
N TYR A 22 -0.56 -0.76 1.90
CA TYR A 22 -1.73 0.11 2.10
C TYR A 22 -2.52 0.31 0.81
N TRP A 23 -1.86 0.67 -0.30
CA TRP A 23 -2.55 0.93 -1.55
C TRP A 23 -3.14 -0.33 -2.20
N ARG A 24 -2.51 -1.48 -2.00
CA ARG A 24 -3.04 -2.80 -2.36
C ARG A 24 -4.32 -3.10 -1.59
N PHE A 25 -4.33 -2.93 -0.26
CA PHE A 25 -5.55 -3.07 0.54
C PHE A 25 -6.67 -2.14 0.05
N VAL A 26 -6.34 -0.89 -0.27
CA VAL A 26 -7.31 0.07 -0.82
C VAL A 26 -7.82 -0.38 -2.19
N GLN A 27 -6.98 -0.98 -3.04
CA GLN A 27 -7.36 -1.53 -4.33
C GLN A 27 -8.32 -2.72 -4.16
N ASP A 28 -7.95 -3.71 -3.35
CA ASP A 28 -8.70 -4.95 -3.14
C ASP A 28 -10.09 -4.69 -2.56
N HIS A 29 -10.23 -3.65 -1.75
CA HIS A 29 -11.48 -3.28 -1.08
C HIS A 29 -12.10 -1.98 -1.60
N ALA A 30 -11.69 -1.50 -2.78
CA ALA A 30 -12.09 -0.20 -3.31
C ALA A 30 -13.61 0.00 -3.35
N HIS A 31 -14.37 -1.04 -3.73
CA HIS A 31 -15.83 -1.00 -3.80
C HIS A 31 -16.48 -0.76 -2.43
N VAL A 32 -15.99 -1.43 -1.38
CA VAL A 32 -16.50 -1.26 -0.01
C VAL A 32 -16.11 0.12 0.53
N LEU A 33 -14.86 0.53 0.30
CA LEU A 33 -14.33 1.81 0.77
C LEU A 33 -15.00 3.01 0.07
N ALA A 34 -15.40 2.87 -1.19
CA ALA A 34 -16.09 3.92 -1.95
C ALA A 34 -17.49 4.24 -1.42
N ARG A 35 -18.15 3.29 -0.74
CA ARG A 35 -19.52 3.47 -0.21
C ARG A 35 -19.60 4.35 1.04
N ASN A 36 -18.49 4.54 1.75
CA ASN A 36 -18.46 5.37 2.95
C ASN A 36 -17.77 6.71 2.67
N HIS A 37 -18.48 7.81 2.95
CA HIS A 37 -18.01 9.19 2.74
C HIS A 37 -16.60 9.47 3.31
N ARG A 38 -16.24 8.89 4.45
CA ARG A 38 -14.92 9.09 5.08
C ARG A 38 -13.80 8.39 4.31
N THR A 39 -14.06 7.21 3.78
CA THR A 39 -13.05 6.36 3.11
C THR A 39 -13.08 6.48 1.60
N ALA A 40 -14.11 7.09 1.00
CA ALA A 40 -14.27 7.21 -0.45
C ALA A 40 -13.14 7.99 -1.12
N MET A 41 -12.43 8.83 -0.38
CA MET A 41 -11.24 9.54 -0.87
C MET A 41 -10.04 8.60 -1.11
N MET A 42 -9.95 7.48 -0.42
CA MET A 42 -8.84 6.52 -0.58
C MET A 42 -8.81 5.95 -2.00
N PRO A 43 -9.85 5.29 -2.53
CA PRO A 43 -9.82 4.77 -3.91
C PRO A 43 -9.71 5.88 -4.97
N ARG A 44 -10.24 7.08 -4.72
CA ARG A 44 -10.04 8.25 -5.61
C ARG A 44 -8.58 8.69 -5.66
N ASN A 45 -7.89 8.72 -4.52
CA ASN A 45 -6.47 9.05 -4.46
C ASN A 45 -5.62 7.94 -5.10
N LEU A 46 -6.01 6.67 -4.94
CA LEU A 46 -5.36 5.57 -5.64
C LEU A 46 -5.43 5.75 -7.16
N ALA A 47 -6.58 6.17 -7.70
CA ALA A 47 -6.76 6.43 -9.13
C ALA A 47 -5.88 7.58 -9.66
N ARG A 48 -5.49 8.53 -8.78
CA ARG A 48 -4.63 9.67 -9.11
C ARG A 48 -3.14 9.40 -8.86
N LEU A 49 -2.81 8.24 -8.29
CA LEU A 49 -1.43 7.85 -8.02
C LEU A 49 -0.69 7.67 -9.36
N SER A 50 0.50 8.26 -9.50
CA SER A 50 1.26 8.16 -10.74
C SER A 50 1.67 6.72 -11.05
N SER A 51 1.79 6.39 -12.34
CA SER A 51 2.26 5.07 -12.80
C SER A 51 3.62 4.73 -12.20
N ALA A 52 4.58 5.65 -12.25
CA ALA A 52 5.90 5.47 -11.67
C ALA A 52 5.86 5.16 -10.15
N ARG A 53 4.93 5.75 -9.40
CA ARG A 53 4.78 5.43 -7.97
C ARG A 53 4.19 4.04 -7.78
N ARG A 54 3.20 3.66 -8.60
CA ARG A 54 2.59 2.32 -8.57
C ARG A 54 3.61 1.23 -8.89
N GLU A 55 4.40 1.42 -9.94
CA GLU A 55 5.48 0.52 -10.37
C GLU A 55 6.55 0.32 -9.29
N LYS A 56 6.72 1.28 -8.38
CA LYS A 56 7.66 1.15 -7.26
C LYS A 56 7.06 0.38 -6.07
N ILE A 57 5.85 0.76 -5.65
CA ILE A 57 5.32 0.31 -4.35
C ILE A 57 4.59 -1.04 -4.43
N PHE A 58 3.91 -1.34 -5.54
CA PHE A 58 3.15 -2.59 -5.67
C PHE A 58 4.08 -3.82 -5.71
N PRO A 59 5.16 -3.84 -6.52
CA PRO A 59 6.12 -4.95 -6.48
C PRO A 59 6.79 -5.12 -5.12
N ALA A 60 7.12 -4.03 -4.42
CA ALA A 60 7.69 -4.09 -3.08
C ALA A 60 6.73 -4.77 -2.08
N ALA A 61 5.43 -4.48 -2.17
CA ALA A 61 4.41 -5.13 -1.34
C ALA A 61 4.24 -6.61 -1.67
N GLU A 62 4.18 -6.98 -2.96
CA GLU A 62 4.06 -8.38 -3.37
C GLU A 62 5.28 -9.20 -2.95
N ALA A 63 6.49 -8.67 -3.12
CA ALA A 63 7.71 -9.33 -2.67
C ALA A 63 7.70 -9.58 -1.16
N PHE A 64 7.28 -8.58 -0.38
CA PHE A 64 7.17 -8.70 1.07
C PHE A 64 6.14 -9.76 1.49
N LEU A 65 4.97 -9.81 0.84
CA LEU A 65 3.95 -10.81 1.12
C LEU A 65 4.42 -12.22 0.76
N ALA A 66 5.12 -12.37 -0.37
CA ALA A 66 5.69 -13.64 -0.79
C ALA A 66 6.73 -14.15 0.21
N GLU A 67 7.58 -13.26 0.74
CA GLU A 67 8.61 -13.62 1.72
C GLU A 67 8.04 -13.92 3.11
N LYS A 68 7.03 -13.16 3.58
CA LYS A 68 6.61 -13.15 5.00
C LYS A 68 5.30 -13.87 5.29
N THR A 69 4.46 -14.13 4.29
CA THR A 69 3.11 -14.67 4.52
C THR A 69 2.75 -15.89 3.68
N LEU A 70 3.43 -16.13 2.56
CA LEU A 70 3.23 -17.37 1.80
C LEU A 70 4.20 -18.45 2.29
N PRO A 71 3.75 -19.68 2.54
CA PRO A 71 4.67 -20.78 2.78
C PRO A 71 5.54 -20.99 1.53
N PRO A 72 6.80 -21.45 1.66
CA PRO A 72 7.63 -21.77 0.50
C PRO A 72 6.88 -22.79 -0.34
N VAL A 73 6.63 -22.44 -1.60
CA VAL A 73 5.99 -23.32 -2.57
C VAL A 73 6.86 -24.57 -2.67
N SER A 74 6.30 -25.72 -2.25
CA SER A 74 6.92 -27.05 -2.37
C SER A 74 6.79 -27.58 -3.79
#